data_AF-A0A3N5PZ83-F1
#
_entry.id   AF-A0A3N5PZ83-F1
#
_cell.length_a   1.000
_cell.length_b   1.000
_cell.length_c   1.000
_cell.angle_alpha   90.00
_cell.angle_beta   90.00
_cell.angle_gamma   90.00
#
_symmetry.space_group_name_H-M   'P 1'
#
loop_
_entity.id
_entity.type
_entity.pdbx_description
1 polymer ?
#
loop_
_entity_poly.entity_id
_entity_poly.type
_entity_poly.pdbx_seq_one_letter_code
_entity_poly.pdbx_strand_id
1 'polypeptide(L)'
;MLDNRLLDGRAVRDRILDGVAARVHAGSAKRSLGRLVSISIGEHKEVAVYVRGQASAAKKVGIPFEEQTWPATLTQDECKARL
;
A
#
# COMPACT_ATOMS: atom_id res chain seq x y z
N MET A 1 12.34 -14.48 -31.65
CA MET A 1 12.07 -13.04 -31.79
C MET A 1 11.16 -12.65 -30.62
N LEU A 2 11.56 -11.71 -29.76
CA LEU A 2 10.67 -11.24 -28.68
C LEU A 2 9.49 -10.50 -29.31
N ASP A 3 8.26 -10.80 -28.88
CA ASP A 3 7.08 -10.05 -29.28
C ASP A 3 7.09 -8.71 -28.52
N ASN A 4 7.28 -7.61 -29.26
CA ASN A 4 7.36 -6.26 -28.69
C ASN A 4 6.05 -5.78 -28.03
N ARG A 5 4.97 -6.56 -28.13
CA ARG A 5 3.68 -6.31 -27.47
C ARG A 5 3.59 -6.95 -26.09
N LEU A 6 4.50 -7.86 -25.74
CA LEU A 6 4.49 -8.50 -24.43
C LEU A 6 5.08 -7.56 -23.38
N LEU A 7 4.21 -6.90 -22.62
CA LEU A 7 4.61 -6.10 -21.47
C LEU A 7 4.66 -7.00 -20.22
N ASP A 8 5.86 -7.33 -19.76
CA ASP A 8 6.04 -8.03 -18.47
C ASP A 8 5.80 -7.07 -17.30
N GLY A 9 4.53 -7.02 -16.86
CA GLY A 9 4.12 -6.22 -15.72
C GLY A 9 4.83 -6.58 -14.41
N ARG A 10 5.31 -7.82 -14.25
CA ARG A 10 6.05 -8.23 -13.05
C ARG A 10 7.44 -7.59 -13.04
N ALA A 11 8.18 -7.72 -14.14
CA ALA A 11 9.50 -7.08 -14.27
C ALA A 11 9.41 -5.55 -14.11
N VAL A 12 8.39 -4.93 -14.70
CA VAL A 12 8.16 -3.48 -14.58
C VAL A 12 7.81 -3.09 -13.13
N ARG A 13 6.90 -3.83 -12.48
CA ARG A 13 6.53 -3.62 -11.07
C ARG A 13 7.74 -3.72 -10.17
N ASP A 14 8.57 -4.74 -10.34
CA ASP A 14 9.73 -4.95 -9.47
C ASP A 14 10.72 -3.79 -9.61
N ARG A 15 11.02 -3.36 -10.84
CA ARG A 15 11.84 -2.17 -11.09
C ARG A 15 11.29 -0.91 -10.42
N ILE A 16 9.97 -0.71 -10.43
CA ILE A 16 9.34 0.44 -9.76
C ILE A 16 9.51 0.33 -8.24
N LEU A 17 9.20 -0.83 -7.66
CA LEU A 17 9.30 -1.04 -6.21
C LEU A 17 10.74 -0.91 -5.71
N ASP A 18 11.73 -1.35 -6.48
CA ASP A 18 13.15 -1.17 -6.13
C ASP A 18 13.53 0.32 -6.11
N GLY A 19 13.05 1.09 -7.09
CA GLY A 19 13.23 2.54 -7.12
C GLY A 19 12.51 3.28 -5.98
N VAL A 20 11.38 2.75 -5.51
CA VAL A 20 10.69 3.27 -4.31
C VAL A 20 11.48 2.93 -3.06
N ALA A 21 11.93 1.68 -2.90
CA ALA A 21 12.71 1.23 -1.75
C ALA A 21 13.98 2.06 -1.56
N ALA A 22 14.70 2.37 -2.64
CA ALA A 22 15.88 3.24 -2.59
C ALA A 22 15.55 4.65 -2.06
N ARG A 23 14.41 5.23 -2.49
CA ARG A 23 13.95 6.55 -2.03
C ARG A 23 13.50 6.53 -0.58
N VAL A 24 12.78 5.48 -0.17
CA VAL A 24 12.34 5.27 1.21
C VAL A 24 13.55 5.20 2.12
N HIS A 25 14.56 4.39 1.77
CA HIS A 25 15.79 4.27 2.54
C HIS A 25 16.57 5.58 2.66
N ALA A 26 16.74 6.30 1.54
CA ALA A 26 17.41 7.61 1.54
C ALA A 26 16.63 8.66 2.35
N GLY A 27 15.30 8.59 2.34
CA GLY A 27 14.42 9.48 3.10
C GLY A 27 14.41 9.19 4.60
N SER A 28 14.35 7.91 4.99
CA SER A 28 14.33 7.49 6.40
C SER A 28 15.61 7.86 7.15
N ALA A 29 16.73 7.97 6.45
CA ALA A 29 17.99 8.44 7.02
C ALA A 29 17.96 9.94 7.39
N LYS A 30 17.06 10.73 6.78
CA LYS A 30 16.98 12.19 6.99
C LYS A 30 15.86 12.59 7.94
N ARG A 31 14.77 11.82 7.97
CA ARG A 31 13.58 12.09 8.79
C ARG A 31 12.80 10.82 9.07
N SER A 32 12.03 10.82 10.15
CA SER A 32 11.05 9.78 10.37
C SER A 32 10.05 9.74 9.21
N LEU A 33 9.82 8.55 8.69
CA LEU A 33 8.76 8.30 7.72
C LEU A 33 7.44 8.17 8.46
N GLY A 34 6.37 8.67 7.83
CA GLY A 34 5.01 8.34 8.25
C GLY A 34 4.69 6.87 7.96
N ARG A 35 3.42 6.52 8.10
CA ARG A 35 2.90 5.19 7.81
C ARG A 35 1.80 5.25 6.76
N LEU A 36 1.66 4.19 5.99
CA LEU A 36 0.55 3.99 5.08
C LEU A 36 -0.58 3.30 5.84
N VAL A 37 -1.72 3.97 5.98
CA VAL A 37 -2.90 3.43 6.66
C VAL A 37 -3.94 3.04 5.61
N SER A 38 -4.38 1.79 5.61
CA SER A 38 -5.47 1.29 4.79
C SER A 38 -6.71 1.09 5.66
N ILE A 39 -7.76 1.85 5.37
CA ILE A 39 -8.99 1.87 6.16
C ILE A 39 -10.09 1.21 5.35
N SER A 40 -10.64 0.12 5.89
CA SER A 40 -11.80 -0.58 5.33
C SER A 40 -13.03 -0.27 6.19
N ILE A 41 -14.16 0.06 5.57
CA ILE A 41 -15.44 0.28 6.28
C ILE A 41 -16.38 -0.87 5.93
N GLY A 42 -16.86 -1.58 6.95
CA GLY A 42 -17.64 -2.81 6.80
C GLY A 42 -16.80 -4.06 6.49
N GLU A 43 -17.44 -5.22 6.54
CA GLU A 43 -16.77 -6.50 6.28
C GLU A 43 -16.97 -6.96 4.83
N HIS A 44 -15.93 -6.81 4.02
CA HIS A 44 -15.90 -7.27 2.64
C HIS A 44 -14.71 -8.20 2.43
N LYS A 45 -14.97 -9.52 2.37
CA LYS A 45 -13.92 -10.55 2.21
C LYS A 45 -13.02 -10.32 0.98
N GLU A 46 -13.55 -9.68 -0.06
CA GLU A 46 -12.83 -9.34 -1.29
C GLU A 46 -11.77 -8.24 -1.06
N VAL A 47 -12.03 -7.29 -0.17
CA VAL A 47 -11.11 -6.18 0.14
C VAL A 47 -9.82 -6.70 0.78
N ALA A 48 -9.90 -7.78 1.57
CA ALA A 48 -8.74 -8.38 2.21
C ALA A 48 -7.65 -8.83 1.23
N VAL A 49 -8.01 -9.19 -0.02
CA VAL A 49 -7.02 -9.54 -1.05
C VAL A 49 -6.16 -8.32 -1.43
N TYR A 50 -6.81 -7.17 -1.61
CA TYR A 50 -6.14 -5.92 -1.96
C TYR A 50 -5.27 -5.42 -0.81
N VAL A 51 -5.79 -5.47 0.42
CA VAL A 51 -5.03 -5.04 1.61
C VAL A 51 -3.77 -5.88 1.80
N ARG A 52 -3.84 -7.21 1.60
CA ARG A 52 -2.64 -8.07 1.63
C ARG A 52 -1.63 -7.70 0.56
N GLY A 53 -2.08 -7.35 -0.65
CA GLY A 53 -1.22 -6.88 -1.73
C GLY A 53 -0.51 -5.57 -1.38
N GLN A 54 -1.24 -4.62 -0.79
CA GLN A 54 -0.71 -3.34 -0.32
C GLN A 54 0.31 -3.54 0.81
N ALA A 55 -0.04 -4.33 1.83
CA ALA A 55 0.84 -4.65 2.95
C ALA A 55 2.14 -5.31 2.48
N SER A 56 2.04 -6.24 1.53
CA SER A 56 3.22 -6.92 0.95
C SER A 56 4.13 -5.95 0.19
N ALA A 57 3.55 -5.04 -0.59
CA ALA A 57 4.32 -4.03 -1.32
C ALA A 57 4.96 -3.02 -0.37
N ALA A 58 4.21 -2.51 0.63
CA ALA A 58 4.72 -1.60 1.66
C ALA A 58 5.88 -2.22 2.43
N LYS A 59 5.74 -3.49 2.84
CA LYS A 59 6.82 -4.26 3.46
C LYS A 59 8.04 -4.38 2.56
N LYS A 60 7.85 -4.70 1.26
CA LYS A 60 8.96 -4.83 0.29
C LYS A 60 9.78 -3.53 0.17
N VAL A 61 9.13 -2.37 0.27
CA VAL A 61 9.81 -1.07 0.11
C VAL A 61 10.18 -0.40 1.44
N GLY A 62 9.87 -1.02 2.58
CA GLY A 62 10.22 -0.50 3.91
C GLY A 62 9.30 0.60 4.43
N ILE A 63 8.06 0.70 3.93
CA ILE A 63 7.06 1.65 4.44
C ILE A 63 6.25 0.98 5.56
N PRO A 64 6.14 1.58 6.76
CA PRO A 64 5.25 1.10 7.81
C PRO A 64 3.80 1.06 7.30
N PHE A 65 3.12 -0.07 7.50
CA PHE A 65 1.75 -0.28 7.04
C PHE A 65 0.83 -0.59 8.21
N GLU A 66 -0.33 0.04 8.23
CA GLU A 66 -1.38 -0.20 9.22
C GLU A 66 -2.69 -0.50 8.49
N GLU A 67 -3.33 -1.58 8.90
CA GLU A 67 -4.67 -1.94 8.45
C GLU A 67 -5.67 -1.59 9.54
N GLN A 68 -6.74 -0.89 9.18
CA GLN A 68 -7.87 -0.59 10.06
C GLN A 68 -9.16 -1.09 9.42
N THR A 69 -10.00 -1.73 10.24
CA THR A 69 -11.36 -2.07 9.86
C THR A 69 -12.32 -1.30 10.76
N TRP A 70 -13.21 -0.53 10.15
CA TRP A 70 -14.21 0.29 10.79
C TRP A 70 -15.61 -0.32 10.58
N PRO A 71 -16.56 -0.10 11.50
CA PRO A 71 -17.91 -0.65 11.37
C PRO A 71 -18.64 -0.10 10.14
N ALA A 72 -19.47 -0.93 9.50
CA ALA A 72 -20.34 -0.49 8.38
C ALA A 72 -21.36 0.59 8.80
N THR A 73 -21.67 0.66 10.10
CA THR A 73 -22.59 1.64 10.68
C THR A 73 -21.93 2.99 10.98
N LEU A 74 -20.63 3.13 10.73
CA LEU A 74 -19.88 4.36 11.01
C LEU A 74 -20.42 5.48 10.11
N THR A 75 -20.84 6.58 10.73
CA THR A 75 -21.35 7.74 10.00
C THR A 75 -20.22 8.51 9.32
N GLN A 76 -20.58 9.35 8.35
CA GLN A 76 -19.61 10.17 7.65
C GLN A 76 -18.89 11.16 8.59
N ASP A 77 -19.59 11.73 9.56
CA ASP A 77 -19.01 12.69 10.51
C ASP A 77 -18.03 11.99 11.47
N GLU A 78 -18.37 10.79 11.94
CA GLU A 78 -17.44 9.95 12.72
C GLU A 78 -16.22 9.52 11.90
N CYS A 79 -16.38 9.25 10.59
CA CYS A 79 -15.25 8.97 9.70
C CYS A 79 -14.30 10.18 9.63
N LYS A 80 -14.84 11.38 9.37
CA LYS A 80 -14.04 12.61 9.25
C LYS A 80 -13.32 12.97 10.54
N ALA A 81 -13.94 12.71 11.70
CA ALA A 81 -13.31 12.97 13.00
C ALA A 81 -12.09 12.06 13.30
N ARG A 82 -11.93 10.95 12.56
CA ARG A 82 -10.83 9.98 12.72
C ARG A 82 -9.70 10.14 11.69
N LEU A 83 -9.90 10.95 10.65
CA LEU A 83 -8.91 11.26 9.59
C LEU A 83 -8.11 12.51 9.95
#